data_AF-A0A8J2MN32-F1
#
_entry.id   AF-A0A8J2MN32-F1
#
_cell.length_a   1.000
_cell.length_b   1.000
_cell.length_c   1.000
_cell.angle_alpha   90.00
_cell.angle_beta   90.00
_cell.angle_gamma   90.00
#
_symmetry.space_group_name_H-M   'P 1'
#
loop_
_entity.id
_entity.type
_entity.pdbx_description
1 polymer ?
#
loop_
_entity_poly.entity_id
_entity_poly.type
_entity_poly.pdbx_seq_one_letter_code
_entity_poly.pdbx_strand_id
1 'polypeptide(L)'
;MNPWSSRRYFRVTPLRALCAFLVISALFWYNLGRESLPPPPCSVPEEFTERLHELVYRVHLVLAKLGIVNFLCFGALWGQVRIGRALPWARKIELCMVDTMRDDVLITKAFRDAGLSATYMYTSGLYRVQEHEVGEASARVEIIVFEQDTVTQMMRRVGWTRRVLPPDCELSPSLQCFPPQLVIPPLPAKQFGGRLIPVPREGIELQKYHYPNNWWLEIKPTDCIELNQLAT
;
A
#
# COMPACT_ATOMS: atom_id res chain seq x y z
N MET A 1 60.37 11.37 -11.23
CA MET A 1 60.40 11.17 -9.77
C MET A 1 58.96 11.16 -9.27
N ASN A 2 58.39 9.99 -9.00
CA ASN A 2 57.21 9.83 -8.12
C ASN A 2 57.75 9.56 -6.71
N PRO A 3 57.12 10.09 -5.65
CA PRO A 3 56.32 9.15 -4.86
C PRO A 3 55.04 9.73 -4.22
N TRP A 4 54.05 8.84 -4.11
CA TRP A 4 53.18 8.62 -2.95
C TRP A 4 51.75 9.17 -2.97
N SER A 5 50.90 8.26 -3.47
CA SER A 5 49.59 7.92 -2.93
C SER A 5 49.48 8.09 -1.42
N SER A 6 48.62 9.00 -0.97
CA SER A 6 48.11 8.94 0.40
C SER A 6 46.98 7.92 0.48
N ARG A 7 47.34 6.62 0.52
CA ARG A 7 46.42 5.59 0.99
C ARG A 7 46.18 5.87 2.48
N ARG A 8 45.03 6.48 2.80
CA ARG A 8 44.49 6.51 4.16
C ARG A 8 44.18 5.07 4.57
N TYR A 9 45.17 4.35 5.08
CA TYR A 9 44.95 3.13 5.82
C TYR A 9 44.15 3.52 7.07
N PHE A 10 42.87 3.19 7.08
CA PHE A 10 42.08 3.18 8.30
C PHE A 10 42.81 2.27 9.29
N ARG A 11 43.56 2.85 10.23
CA ARG A 11 44.15 2.13 11.35
C ARG A 11 42.99 1.69 12.24
N VAL A 12 42.50 0.48 12.00
CA VAL A 12 41.59 -0.19 12.91
C VAL A 12 42.41 -0.48 14.16
N THR A 13 42.16 0.28 15.22
CA THR A 13 42.76 -0.02 16.52
C THR A 13 42.14 -1.31 17.06
N PRO A 14 42.90 -2.15 17.78
CA PRO A 14 42.41 -3.43 18.29
C PRO A 14 41.14 -3.26 19.13
N LEU A 15 41.00 -2.13 19.83
CA LEU A 15 39.80 -1.75 20.59
C LEU A 15 38.56 -1.57 19.70
N ARG A 16 38.69 -0.96 18.52
CA ARG A 16 37.58 -0.78 17.57
C ARG A 16 37.14 -2.10 16.94
N ALA A 17 38.09 -3.00 16.67
CA ALA A 17 37.79 -4.35 16.21
C ALA A 17 37.03 -5.16 17.28
N LEU A 18 37.44 -5.04 18.54
CA LEU A 18 36.80 -5.71 19.68
C LEU A 18 35.37 -5.19 19.91
N CYS A 19 35.16 -3.87 19.88
CA CYS A 19 33.82 -3.28 19.97
C CYS A 19 32.92 -3.71 18.80
N ALA A 20 33.44 -3.71 17.57
CA ALA A 20 32.67 -4.18 16.41
C ALA A 20 32.30 -5.65 16.54
N PHE A 21 33.21 -6.51 17.02
CA PHE A 21 32.94 -7.92 17.25
C PHE A 21 31.89 -8.14 18.34
N LEU A 22 31.95 -7.37 19.44
CA LEU A 22 30.94 -7.41 20.51
C LEU A 22 29.56 -6.94 20.01
N VAL A 23 29.50 -5.91 19.17
CA VAL A 23 28.25 -5.44 18.57
C VAL A 23 27.69 -6.46 17.58
N ILE A 24 28.53 -7.04 16.72
CA ILE A 24 28.10 -8.07 15.75
C ILE A 24 27.62 -9.31 16.48
N SER A 25 28.32 -9.76 17.52
CA SER A 25 27.89 -10.92 18.32
C SER A 25 26.62 -10.62 19.11
N ALA A 26 26.47 -9.43 19.71
CA ALA A 26 25.22 -9.02 20.35
C ALA A 26 24.05 -8.98 19.35
N LEU A 27 24.25 -8.43 18.15
CA LEU A 27 23.25 -8.43 17.08
C LEU A 27 22.94 -9.84 16.59
N PHE A 28 23.96 -10.70 16.47
CA PHE A 28 23.79 -12.09 16.07
C PHE A 28 22.96 -12.86 17.09
N TRP A 29 23.30 -12.79 18.39
CA TRP A 29 22.53 -13.41 19.47
C TRP A 29 21.12 -12.83 19.58
N TYR A 30 20.96 -11.52 19.40
CA TYR A 30 19.65 -10.87 19.37
C TYR A 30 18.78 -11.39 18.20
N ASN A 31 19.37 -11.59 17.02
CA ASN A 31 18.65 -12.15 15.88
C ASN A 31 18.39 -13.66 16.04
N LEU A 32 19.30 -14.41 16.67
CA LEU A 32 19.13 -15.85 16.93
C LEU A 32 18.03 -16.13 17.97
N GLY A 33 17.88 -15.23 18.95
CA GLY A 33 16.86 -15.31 20.00
C GLY A 33 15.49 -14.81 19.59
N ARG A 34 15.32 -14.27 18.38
CA ARG A 34 13.97 -14.01 17.84
C ARG A 34 13.37 -15.35 17.44
N GLU A 35 12.46 -15.85 18.26
CA GLU A 35 11.48 -16.84 17.78
C GLU A 35 10.86 -16.31 16.50
N SER A 36 11.01 -17.07 15.41
CA SER A 36 10.29 -16.81 14.17
C SER A 36 8.81 -16.96 14.50
N LEU A 37 8.07 -15.84 14.51
CA LEU A 37 6.62 -15.88 14.58
C LEU A 37 6.13 -16.89 13.53
N PRO A 38 5.19 -17.78 13.88
CA PRO A 38 4.68 -18.76 12.94
C PRO A 38 4.19 -18.04 11.67
N PRO A 39 4.46 -18.61 10.49
CA PRO A 39 4.05 -17.97 9.25
C PRO A 39 2.54 -17.75 9.23
N PRO A 40 2.07 -16.60 8.72
CA PRO A 40 0.65 -16.30 8.67
C PRO A 40 -0.13 -17.35 7.86
N PRO A 41 -1.44 -17.54 8.13
CA PRO A 41 -2.27 -18.38 7.27
C PRO A 41 -2.35 -17.81 5.85
N CYS A 42 -2.38 -18.70 4.86
CA CYS A 42 -2.43 -18.34 3.43
C CYS A 42 -3.72 -17.64 3.03
N SER A 43 -4.81 -17.87 3.74
CA SER A 43 -6.10 -17.22 3.53
C SER A 43 -6.61 -16.60 4.81
N VAL A 44 -7.43 -15.57 4.67
CA VAL A 44 -8.18 -14.99 5.77
C VAL A 44 -9.56 -15.65 5.86
N PRO A 45 -10.16 -15.73 7.07
CA PRO A 45 -11.52 -16.20 7.22
C PRO A 45 -12.52 -15.41 6.36
N GLU A 46 -13.61 -16.06 5.93
CA GLU A 46 -14.66 -15.41 5.13
C GLU A 46 -15.28 -14.22 5.87
N GLU A 47 -15.53 -14.36 7.18
CA GLU A 47 -16.03 -13.28 8.03
C GLU A 47 -15.12 -12.04 7.98
N PHE A 48 -13.80 -12.23 7.97
CA PHE A 48 -12.84 -11.12 7.86
C PHE A 48 -12.94 -10.45 6.49
N THR A 49 -13.16 -11.25 5.43
CA THR A 49 -13.36 -10.75 4.07
C THR A 49 -14.65 -9.93 3.94
N GLU A 50 -15.73 -10.37 4.56
CA GLU A 50 -16.99 -9.61 4.60
C GLU A 50 -16.84 -8.29 5.36
N ARG A 51 -16.14 -8.29 6.51
CA ARG A 51 -15.82 -7.04 7.24
C ARG A 51 -14.98 -6.08 6.39
N LEU A 52 -14.04 -6.60 5.60
CA LEU A 52 -13.27 -5.81 4.63
C LEU A 52 -14.19 -5.18 3.57
N HIS A 53 -15.15 -5.94 3.01
CA HIS A 53 -16.11 -5.45 2.02
C HIS A 53 -17.06 -4.40 2.57
N GLU A 54 -17.51 -4.56 3.81
CA GLU A 54 -18.31 -3.56 4.51
C GLU A 54 -17.50 -2.27 4.76
N LEU A 55 -16.28 -2.40 5.26
CA LEU A 55 -15.42 -1.26 5.57
C LEU A 55 -15.10 -0.45 4.32
N VAL A 56 -14.69 -1.08 3.21
CA VAL A 56 -14.41 -0.34 1.96
C VAL A 56 -15.64 0.38 1.43
N TYR A 57 -16.83 -0.21 1.56
CA TYR A 57 -18.06 0.42 1.12
C TYR A 57 -18.38 1.67 1.97
N ARG A 58 -18.25 1.58 3.30
CA ARG A 58 -18.39 2.75 4.19
C ARG A 58 -17.38 3.84 3.85
N VAL A 59 -16.12 3.46 3.60
CA VAL A 59 -15.08 4.42 3.19
C VAL A 59 -15.43 5.11 1.87
N HIS A 60 -15.86 4.34 0.87
CA HIS A 60 -16.30 4.87 -0.42
C HIS A 60 -17.44 5.89 -0.25
N LEU A 61 -18.45 5.59 0.57
CA LEU A 61 -19.57 6.50 0.82
C LEU A 61 -19.13 7.83 1.45
N VAL A 62 -18.19 7.80 2.41
CA VAL A 62 -17.64 9.02 3.01
C VAL A 62 -16.93 9.87 1.96
N LEU A 63 -16.05 9.27 1.16
CA LEU A 63 -15.32 9.98 0.10
C LEU A 63 -16.26 10.53 -0.98
N ALA A 64 -17.27 9.75 -1.39
CA ALA A 64 -18.27 10.16 -2.36
C ALA A 64 -19.11 11.35 -1.85
N LYS A 65 -19.47 11.36 -0.56
CA LYS A 65 -20.20 12.48 0.07
C LYS A 65 -19.37 13.77 0.08
N LEU A 66 -18.04 13.66 0.17
CA LEU A 66 -17.13 14.80 0.05
C LEU A 66 -16.86 15.22 -1.40
N GLY A 67 -17.42 14.55 -2.39
CA GLY A 67 -17.15 14.80 -3.81
C GLY A 67 -15.75 14.38 -4.25
N ILE A 68 -15.07 13.53 -3.47
CA ILE A 68 -13.71 13.05 -3.77
C ILE A 68 -13.80 11.86 -4.72
N VAL A 69 -13.14 11.99 -5.87
CA VAL A 69 -13.00 10.90 -6.83
C VAL A 69 -12.18 9.78 -6.19
N ASN A 70 -12.78 8.60 -6.05
CA ASN A 70 -12.15 7.43 -5.46
C ASN A 70 -12.54 6.16 -6.21
N PHE A 71 -11.66 5.16 -6.23
CA PHE A 71 -11.83 3.92 -6.99
C PHE A 71 -10.95 2.78 -6.45
N LEU A 72 -11.30 1.53 -6.78
CA LEU A 72 -10.46 0.36 -6.45
C LEU A 72 -9.15 0.36 -7.24
N CYS A 73 -8.05 0.05 -6.57
CA CYS A 73 -6.73 -0.07 -7.20
C CYS A 73 -5.90 -1.20 -6.57
N PHE A 74 -4.72 -1.48 -7.13
CA PHE A 74 -3.78 -2.49 -6.61
C PHE A 74 -4.44 -3.86 -6.34
N GLY A 75 -4.19 -4.47 -5.17
CA GLY A 75 -4.72 -5.79 -4.79
C GLY A 75 -6.23 -5.89 -4.94
N ALA A 76 -6.94 -4.87 -4.49
CA ALA A 76 -8.41 -4.82 -4.54
C ALA A 76 -8.96 -4.82 -5.98
N LEU A 77 -8.31 -4.12 -6.91
CA LEU A 77 -8.72 -4.11 -8.32
C LEU A 77 -8.52 -5.47 -8.99
N TRP A 78 -7.42 -6.19 -8.70
CA TRP A 78 -7.27 -7.56 -9.18
C TRP A 78 -8.36 -8.49 -8.66
N GLY A 79 -8.66 -8.41 -7.36
CA GLY A 79 -9.74 -9.18 -6.77
C GLY A 79 -11.09 -8.89 -7.46
N GLN A 80 -11.39 -7.62 -7.68
CA GLN A 80 -12.60 -7.20 -8.39
C GLN A 80 -12.67 -7.80 -9.80
N VAL A 81 -11.61 -7.67 -10.59
CA VAL A 81 -11.59 -8.14 -11.98
C VAL A 81 -11.65 -9.67 -12.09
N ARG A 82 -11.01 -10.40 -11.16
CA ARG A 82 -10.92 -11.87 -11.23
C ARG A 82 -12.13 -12.59 -10.63
N ILE A 83 -12.57 -12.15 -9.45
CA ILE A 83 -13.57 -12.87 -8.64
C ILE A 83 -14.68 -11.95 -8.10
N GLY A 84 -14.69 -10.67 -8.47
CA GLY A 84 -15.69 -9.71 -7.98
C GLY A 84 -15.62 -9.46 -6.46
N ARG A 85 -14.49 -9.79 -5.82
CA ARG A 85 -14.30 -9.81 -4.35
C ARG A 85 -12.85 -9.52 -3.99
N ALA A 86 -12.53 -9.40 -2.71
CA ALA A 86 -11.14 -9.29 -2.28
C ALA A 86 -10.44 -10.64 -2.48
N LEU A 87 -9.14 -10.62 -2.78
CA LEU A 87 -8.37 -11.86 -2.91
C LEU A 87 -8.39 -12.65 -1.58
N PRO A 88 -8.38 -14.00 -1.59
CA PRO A 88 -8.53 -14.81 -0.37
C PRO A 88 -7.49 -14.56 0.72
N TRP A 89 -6.33 -13.99 0.35
CA TRP A 89 -5.23 -13.64 1.26
C TRP A 89 -5.15 -12.16 1.60
N ALA A 90 -6.09 -11.35 1.09
CA ALA A 90 -6.09 -9.91 1.31
C ALA A 90 -6.38 -9.59 2.78
N ARG A 91 -5.44 -8.89 3.43
CA ARG A 91 -5.60 -8.39 4.82
C ARG A 91 -6.02 -6.93 4.89
N LYS A 92 -6.12 -6.29 3.72
CA LYS A 92 -6.50 -4.90 3.53
C LYS A 92 -7.13 -4.75 2.16
N ILE A 93 -7.83 -3.64 1.97
CA ILE A 93 -8.31 -3.21 0.65
C ILE A 93 -7.69 -1.86 0.30
N GLU A 94 -7.18 -1.76 -0.91
CA GLU A 94 -6.67 -0.52 -1.47
C GLU A 94 -7.75 0.23 -2.26
N LEU A 95 -8.02 1.47 -1.84
CA LEU A 95 -8.67 2.48 -2.65
C LEU A 95 -7.64 3.49 -3.12
N CYS A 96 -7.89 4.11 -4.25
CA CYS A 96 -7.13 5.25 -4.73
C CYS A 96 -8.05 6.46 -4.80
N MET A 97 -7.51 7.65 -4.53
CA MET A 97 -8.23 8.91 -4.66
C MET A 97 -7.42 9.93 -5.45
N VAL A 98 -8.13 10.82 -6.14
CA VAL A 98 -7.53 11.95 -6.85
C VAL A 98 -7.58 13.19 -5.96
N ASP A 99 -6.42 13.73 -5.63
CA ASP A 99 -6.25 15.00 -4.93
C ASP A 99 -6.48 16.16 -5.90
N THR A 100 -7.58 16.86 -5.73
CA THR A 100 -7.89 18.11 -6.44
C THR A 100 -7.73 19.32 -5.53
N MET A 101 -8.24 19.24 -4.28
CA MET A 101 -8.23 20.30 -3.26
C MET A 101 -8.26 19.66 -1.85
N ARG A 102 -7.39 18.68 -1.56
CA ARG A 102 -7.42 17.90 -0.31
C ARG A 102 -7.35 18.78 0.94
N ASP A 103 -8.37 18.64 1.79
CA ASP A 103 -8.41 19.16 3.15
C ASP A 103 -8.38 17.99 4.14
N ASP A 104 -7.20 17.75 4.73
CA ASP A 104 -6.95 16.65 5.65
C ASP A 104 -7.82 16.72 6.91
N VAL A 105 -8.13 17.93 7.38
CA VAL A 105 -8.95 18.15 8.57
C VAL A 105 -10.39 17.78 8.27
N LEU A 106 -10.91 18.23 7.13
CA LEU A 106 -12.26 17.89 6.67
C LEU A 106 -12.42 16.38 6.44
N ILE A 107 -11.47 15.75 5.76
CA ILE A 107 -11.50 14.31 5.46
C ILE A 107 -11.48 13.50 6.76
N THR A 108 -10.54 13.81 7.67
CA THR A 108 -10.40 13.09 8.94
C THR A 108 -11.65 13.28 9.81
N LYS A 109 -12.22 14.49 9.83
CA LYS A 109 -13.49 14.77 10.51
C LYS A 109 -14.64 13.95 9.94
N ALA A 110 -14.77 13.89 8.61
CA ALA A 110 -15.84 13.14 7.95
C ALA A 110 -15.77 11.63 8.25
N PHE A 111 -14.56 11.06 8.31
CA PHE A 111 -14.38 9.67 8.73
C PHE A 111 -14.76 9.45 10.19
N ARG A 112 -14.34 10.34 11.08
CA ARG A 112 -14.70 10.27 12.50
C ARG A 112 -16.21 10.36 12.71
N ASP A 113 -16.88 11.27 12.01
CA ASP A 113 -18.33 11.44 12.07
C ASP A 113 -19.08 10.19 11.54
N ALA A 114 -18.40 9.35 10.72
CA ALA A 114 -18.89 8.05 10.25
C ALA A 114 -18.47 6.86 11.14
N GLY A 115 -17.90 7.12 12.33
CA GLY A 115 -17.43 6.09 13.27
C GLY A 115 -16.15 5.37 12.83
N LEU A 116 -15.33 6.00 11.98
CA LEU A 116 -14.08 5.45 11.47
C LEU A 116 -12.89 6.29 11.95
N SER A 117 -11.74 5.63 12.14
CA SER A 117 -10.46 6.30 12.38
C SER A 117 -9.68 6.38 11.08
N ALA A 118 -9.27 7.58 10.68
CA ALA A 118 -8.47 7.81 9.47
C ALA A 118 -7.17 8.55 9.83
N THR A 119 -6.02 7.95 9.53
CA THR A 119 -4.70 8.54 9.80
C THR A 119 -3.94 8.73 8.49
N TYR A 120 -3.55 9.96 8.18
CA TYR A 120 -2.75 10.26 6.99
C TYR A 120 -1.26 10.01 7.23
N MET A 121 -0.65 9.21 6.35
CA MET A 121 0.78 8.91 6.34
C MET A 121 1.48 9.77 5.28
N TYR A 122 2.06 10.90 5.70
CA TYR A 122 2.77 11.84 4.81
C TYR A 122 3.96 11.20 4.08
N THR A 123 4.58 10.17 4.65
CA THR A 123 5.70 9.44 4.06
C THR A 123 5.32 8.71 2.78
N SER A 124 4.21 7.98 2.83
CA SER A 124 3.73 7.09 1.76
C SER A 124 2.58 7.66 0.94
N GLY A 125 2.05 8.83 1.33
CA GLY A 125 0.96 9.51 0.64
C GLY A 125 -0.33 8.71 0.65
N LEU A 126 -0.72 8.18 1.81
CA LEU A 126 -1.94 7.38 1.95
C LEU A 126 -2.64 7.62 3.28
N TYR A 127 -3.96 7.44 3.32
CA TYR A 127 -4.71 7.30 4.57
C TYR A 127 -4.81 5.84 4.95
N ARG A 128 -4.64 5.55 6.24
CA ARG A 128 -5.03 4.27 6.82
C ARG A 128 -6.36 4.46 7.53
N VAL A 129 -7.38 3.74 7.09
CA VAL A 129 -8.73 3.80 7.65
C VAL A 129 -9.11 2.45 8.26
N GLN A 130 -9.66 2.50 9.46
CA GLN A 130 -10.11 1.33 10.22
C GLN A 130 -11.26 1.74 11.14
N GLU A 131 -11.95 0.77 11.74
CA GLU A 131 -12.91 1.05 12.80
C GLU A 131 -12.21 1.60 14.06
N HIS A 132 -12.94 2.36 14.86
CA HIS A 132 -12.40 2.94 16.10
C HIS A 132 -12.01 1.83 17.09
N GLU A 133 -10.95 2.04 17.87
CA GLU A 133 -10.52 1.15 18.97
C GLU A 133 -10.15 -0.30 18.60
N VAL A 134 -9.94 -0.61 17.31
CA VAL A 134 -9.52 -1.96 16.90
C VAL A 134 -7.99 -2.05 16.78
N GLY A 135 -7.41 -3.15 17.27
CA GLY A 135 -5.96 -3.42 17.23
C GLY A 135 -5.39 -3.56 15.81
N GLU A 136 -4.06 -3.66 15.71
CA GLU A 136 -3.32 -3.65 14.42
C GLU A 136 -3.69 -4.80 13.46
N ALA A 137 -4.24 -5.91 13.96
CA ALA A 137 -4.65 -7.07 13.16
C ALA A 137 -6.05 -6.94 12.54
N SER A 138 -6.69 -5.78 12.65
CA SER A 138 -8.05 -5.53 12.18
C SER A 138 -8.14 -5.29 10.67
N ALA A 139 -9.36 -5.46 10.15
CA ALA A 139 -9.70 -5.08 8.78
C ALA A 139 -9.43 -3.59 8.58
N ARG A 140 -8.71 -3.27 7.50
CA ARG A 140 -8.30 -1.90 7.21
C ARG A 140 -8.37 -1.59 5.72
N VAL A 141 -8.59 -0.32 5.42
CA VAL A 141 -8.57 0.22 4.07
C VAL A 141 -7.39 1.19 3.97
N GLU A 142 -6.59 1.07 2.92
CA GLU A 142 -5.56 2.05 2.58
C GLU A 142 -6.04 2.88 1.40
N ILE A 143 -6.11 4.20 1.56
CA ILE A 143 -6.49 5.13 0.51
C ILE A 143 -5.22 5.78 -0.03
N ILE A 144 -4.77 5.37 -1.21
CA ILE A 144 -3.57 5.89 -1.86
C ILE A 144 -3.94 7.16 -2.62
N VAL A 145 -3.18 8.23 -2.39
CA VAL A 145 -3.49 9.55 -2.94
C VAL A 145 -2.64 9.82 -4.18
N PHE A 146 -3.31 10.28 -5.25
CA PHE A 146 -2.68 10.67 -6.50
C PHE A 146 -3.01 12.12 -6.82
N GLU A 147 -2.04 12.86 -7.35
CA GLU A 147 -2.23 14.22 -7.86
C GLU A 147 -1.89 14.25 -9.35
N GLN A 148 -2.50 15.17 -10.11
CA GLN A 148 -2.11 15.37 -11.50
C GLN A 148 -0.82 16.20 -11.55
N ASP A 149 0.20 15.67 -12.21
CA ASP A 149 1.41 16.42 -12.51
C ASP A 149 1.19 17.28 -13.76
N THR A 150 1.42 18.59 -13.60
CA THR A 150 1.23 19.56 -14.68
C THR A 150 2.34 19.50 -15.74
N VAL A 151 3.50 18.94 -15.40
CA VAL A 151 4.63 18.82 -16.33
C VAL A 151 4.45 17.60 -17.23
N THR A 152 4.30 16.42 -16.63
CA THR A 152 4.15 15.17 -17.39
C THR A 152 2.74 14.90 -17.88
N GLN A 153 1.73 15.66 -17.40
CA GLN A 153 0.30 15.42 -17.66
C GLN A 153 -0.18 14.03 -17.24
N MET A 154 0.50 13.43 -16.26
CA MET A 154 0.19 12.11 -15.70
C MET A 154 -0.33 12.24 -14.28
N MET A 155 -1.14 11.28 -13.84
CA MET A 155 -1.41 11.10 -12.42
C MET A 155 -0.17 10.52 -11.75
N ARG A 156 0.24 11.05 -10.61
CA ARG A 156 1.37 10.54 -9.84
C ARG A 156 1.01 10.36 -8.37
N ARG A 157 1.57 9.33 -7.74
CA ARG A 157 1.36 9.08 -6.31
C ARG A 157 2.07 10.13 -5.46
N VAL A 158 1.38 10.64 -4.45
CA VAL A 158 1.93 11.63 -3.52
C VAL A 158 2.76 11.00 -2.39
N GLY A 159 3.32 11.84 -1.53
CA GLY A 159 4.12 11.46 -0.36
C GLY A 159 5.56 11.94 -0.48
N TRP A 160 6.17 12.37 0.63
CA TRP A 160 7.48 13.05 0.55
C TRP A 160 8.60 12.16 0.01
N THR A 161 8.53 10.84 0.27
CA THR A 161 9.49 9.86 -0.27
C THR A 161 9.49 9.79 -1.80
N ARG A 162 8.40 10.22 -2.44
CA ARG A 162 8.24 10.29 -3.90
C ARG A 162 8.55 11.67 -4.46
N ARG A 163 8.31 12.74 -3.68
CA ARG A 163 8.63 14.12 -4.08
C ARG A 163 10.13 14.38 -4.26
N VAL A 164 10.99 13.56 -3.65
CA VAL A 164 12.45 13.64 -3.83
C VAL A 164 12.95 12.94 -5.10
N LEU A 165 12.08 12.20 -5.79
CA LEU A 165 12.43 11.48 -7.01
C LEU A 165 12.28 12.40 -8.23
N PRO A 166 13.03 12.16 -9.31
CA PRO A 166 12.80 12.83 -10.58
C PRO A 166 11.34 12.67 -11.01
N PRO A 167 10.69 13.73 -11.54
CA PRO A 167 9.27 13.70 -11.92
C PRO A 167 8.97 12.78 -13.12
N ASP A 168 10.02 12.25 -13.76
CA ASP A 168 9.92 11.32 -14.86
C ASP A 168 9.34 9.98 -14.40
N CYS A 169 8.17 9.64 -14.96
CA CYS A 169 7.41 8.44 -14.63
C CYS A 169 8.02 7.14 -15.17
N GLU A 170 8.86 7.20 -16.21
CA GLU A 170 9.56 6.03 -16.75
C GLU A 170 10.77 5.70 -15.90
N LEU A 171 11.51 6.73 -15.47
CA LEU A 171 12.72 6.59 -14.65
C LEU A 171 12.42 6.32 -13.17
N SER A 172 11.22 6.69 -12.69
CA SER A 172 10.82 6.54 -11.29
C SER A 172 9.56 5.68 -11.11
N PRO A 173 9.64 4.33 -11.25
CA PRO A 173 8.48 3.44 -11.13
C PRO A 173 7.73 3.55 -9.79
N SER A 174 8.40 3.99 -8.73
CA SER A 174 7.80 4.21 -7.40
C SER A 174 6.82 5.38 -7.34
N LEU A 175 6.82 6.28 -8.34
CA LEU A 175 5.79 7.29 -8.54
C LEU A 175 4.45 6.67 -8.97
N GLN A 176 4.48 5.44 -9.51
CA GLN A 176 3.30 4.67 -9.91
C GLN A 176 2.37 5.49 -10.82
N CYS A 177 2.95 6.17 -11.81
CA CYS A 177 2.17 7.08 -12.63
C CYS A 177 1.19 6.36 -13.55
N PHE A 178 0.11 7.03 -13.94
CA PHE A 178 -0.83 6.53 -14.94
C PHE A 178 -1.55 7.69 -15.67
N PRO A 179 -2.15 7.44 -16.85
CA PRO A 179 -2.82 8.48 -17.62
C PRO A 179 -4.12 8.96 -16.94
N PRO A 180 -4.40 10.27 -16.86
CA PRO A 180 -5.59 10.81 -16.20
C PRO A 180 -6.91 10.27 -16.76
N GLN A 181 -6.94 9.89 -18.04
CA GLN A 181 -8.13 9.39 -18.74
C GLN A 181 -8.76 8.19 -18.02
N LEU A 182 -7.95 7.36 -17.35
CA LEU A 182 -8.43 6.19 -16.62
C LEU A 182 -9.30 6.55 -15.41
N VAL A 183 -9.20 7.78 -14.90
CA VAL A 183 -9.84 8.23 -13.65
C VAL A 183 -10.74 9.45 -13.81
N ILE A 184 -11.02 9.89 -15.04
CA ILE A 184 -11.97 10.99 -15.31
C ILE A 184 -13.39 10.56 -14.93
N PRO A 185 -14.08 11.26 -14.01
CA PRO A 185 -15.47 10.97 -13.67
C PRO A 185 -16.44 11.17 -14.85
N PRO A 186 -17.62 10.51 -14.86
CA PRO A 186 -18.06 9.50 -13.90
C PRO A 186 -17.31 8.18 -14.10
N LEU A 187 -16.90 7.55 -13.01
CA LEU A 187 -16.23 6.25 -13.06
C LEU A 187 -17.25 5.12 -13.12
N PRO A 188 -16.96 4.02 -13.85
CA PRO A 188 -17.81 2.85 -13.84
C PRO A 188 -17.86 2.24 -12.42
N ALA A 189 -19.05 1.81 -12.00
CA ALA A 189 -19.21 1.04 -10.77
C ALA A 189 -19.25 -0.46 -11.09
N LYS A 190 -18.56 -1.27 -10.30
CA LYS A 190 -18.56 -2.74 -10.41
C LYS A 190 -18.87 -3.37 -9.06
N GLN A 191 -19.33 -4.62 -9.10
CA GLN A 191 -19.60 -5.39 -7.90
C GLN A 191 -18.29 -5.81 -7.24
N PHE A 192 -18.18 -5.55 -5.94
CA PHE A 192 -17.07 -5.93 -5.09
C PHE A 192 -17.62 -6.35 -3.73
N GLY A 193 -17.64 -7.65 -3.45
CA GLY A 193 -18.23 -8.16 -2.20
C GLY A 193 -19.73 -7.84 -2.06
N GLY A 194 -20.49 -7.97 -3.15
CA GLY A 194 -21.92 -7.64 -3.17
C GLY A 194 -22.25 -6.14 -3.15
N ARG A 195 -21.26 -5.25 -3.01
CA ARG A 195 -21.43 -3.78 -3.02
C ARG A 195 -20.99 -3.20 -4.37
N LEU A 196 -21.58 -2.08 -4.78
CA LEU A 196 -21.11 -1.33 -5.94
C LEU A 196 -20.03 -0.34 -5.51
N ILE A 197 -18.84 -0.48 -6.09
CA ILE A 197 -17.69 0.40 -5.83
C ILE A 197 -17.16 0.93 -7.18
N PRO A 198 -16.71 2.19 -7.25
CA PRO A 198 -16.09 2.71 -8.47
C PRO A 198 -14.78 1.98 -8.79
N VAL A 199 -14.54 1.78 -10.08
CA VAL A 199 -13.30 1.21 -10.62
C VAL A 199 -12.75 2.15 -11.69
N PRO A 200 -11.44 2.11 -12.00
CA PRO A 200 -10.89 2.86 -13.12
C PRO A 200 -11.57 2.43 -14.42
N ARG A 201 -11.57 3.34 -15.40
CA ARG A 201 -11.98 3.02 -16.77
C ARG A 201 -11.05 1.95 -17.34
N GLU A 202 -11.55 1.24 -18.35
CA GLU A 202 -10.78 0.22 -19.06
C GLU A 202 -10.35 -0.98 -18.18
N GLY A 203 -10.99 -1.14 -17.01
CA GLY A 203 -10.88 -2.34 -16.18
C GLY A 203 -9.48 -2.53 -15.59
N ILE A 204 -8.71 -3.47 -16.15
CA ILE A 204 -7.39 -3.84 -15.64
C ILE A 204 -6.27 -2.91 -16.14
N GLU A 205 -6.56 -1.98 -17.05
CA GLU A 205 -5.55 -1.13 -17.71
C GLU A 205 -4.65 -0.39 -16.71
N LEU A 206 -5.23 0.15 -15.63
CA LEU A 206 -4.49 0.81 -14.55
C LEU A 206 -3.37 -0.08 -13.97
N GLN A 207 -3.58 -1.39 -13.89
CA GLN A 207 -2.57 -2.31 -13.35
C GLN A 207 -1.38 -2.46 -14.28
N LYS A 208 -1.54 -2.30 -15.59
CA LYS A 208 -0.42 -2.39 -16.53
C LYS A 208 0.59 -1.27 -16.28
N TYR A 209 0.12 -0.09 -15.86
CA TYR A 209 0.99 1.02 -15.46
C TYR A 209 1.70 0.76 -14.13
N HIS A 210 0.99 0.22 -13.14
CA HIS A 210 1.57 -0.06 -11.82
C HIS A 210 2.46 -1.31 -11.78
N TYR A 211 2.22 -2.27 -12.68
CA TYR A 211 2.81 -3.61 -12.70
C TYR A 211 3.18 -4.03 -14.13
N PRO A 212 4.05 -3.29 -14.83
CA PRO A 212 4.33 -3.49 -16.25
C PRO A 212 4.84 -4.90 -16.58
N ASN A 213 5.53 -5.53 -15.64
CA ASN A 213 6.21 -6.81 -15.85
C ASN A 213 5.45 -8.03 -15.33
N ASN A 214 4.32 -7.85 -14.64
CA ASN A 214 3.63 -8.94 -13.97
C ASN A 214 2.12 -8.72 -13.75
N TRP A 215 1.50 -7.75 -14.43
CA TRP A 215 0.08 -7.46 -14.27
C TRP A 215 -0.84 -8.66 -14.58
N TRP A 216 -0.38 -9.59 -15.43
CA TRP A 216 -1.11 -10.79 -15.83
C TRP A 216 -0.94 -11.97 -14.86
N LEU A 217 0.03 -11.91 -13.95
CA LEU A 217 0.34 -13.03 -13.06
C LEU A 217 -0.56 -13.01 -11.82
N GLU A 218 -0.95 -14.21 -11.37
CA GLU A 218 -1.54 -14.40 -10.05
C GLU A 218 -0.43 -14.73 -9.05
N ILE A 219 -0.09 -13.76 -8.20
CA ILE A 219 0.93 -13.91 -7.17
C ILE A 219 0.22 -14.20 -5.85
N LYS A 220 0.36 -15.44 -5.37
CA LYS A 220 -0.09 -15.88 -4.05
C LYS A 220 0.96 -15.51 -2.99
N PRO A 221 0.58 -15.36 -1.71
CA PRO A 221 1.55 -15.17 -0.64
C PRO A 221 2.54 -16.33 -0.62
N THR A 222 3.83 -16.00 -0.49
CA THR A 222 4.87 -16.98 -0.17
C THR A 222 4.96 -17.12 1.35
N ASP A 223 5.44 -18.26 1.84
CA ASP A 223 5.70 -18.50 3.27
C ASP A 223 4.47 -18.37 4.17
N CYS A 224 3.38 -19.06 3.79
CA CYS A 224 2.15 -19.12 4.56
C CYS A 224 1.72 -20.58 4.83
N ILE A 225 0.94 -20.79 5.90
CA ILE A 225 0.40 -22.11 6.25
C ILE A 225 -1.02 -22.23 5.71
N GLU A 226 -1.34 -23.30 4.99
CA GLU A 226 -2.73 -23.56 4.61
C GLU A 226 -3.57 -23.88 5.86
N LEU A 227 -4.77 -23.30 5.99
CA LEU A 227 -5.62 -23.51 7.17
C LEU A 227 -5.92 -25.00 7.44
N ASN A 228 -5.89 -25.85 6.41
CA ASN A 228 -6.10 -27.29 6.53
C ASN A 228 -4.98 -28.02 7.28
N GLN A 229 -3.78 -27.43 7.40
CA GLN A 229 -2.64 -27.99 8.13
C GLN A 229 -2.61 -27.61 9.61
N LEU A 230 -3.46 -26.68 10.04
CA LEU A 230 -3.61 -26.28 11.46
C LEU A 230 -4.64 -27.15 12.20
N ALA A 231 -5.34 -28.05 11.50
CA ALA A 231 -6.40 -28.90 12.03
C ALA A 231 -5.98 -30.37 12.25
N THR A 232 -4.69 -30.67 12.15
CA THR A 232 -4.06 -31.99 12.43
C THR A 232 -2.97 -31.83 13.46
#